data_AF-A0A842RZS8-F1
#
_entry.id   AF-A0A842RZS8-F1
#
_cell.length_a   1.000
_cell.length_b   1.000
_cell.length_c   1.000
_cell.angle_alpha   90.00
_cell.angle_beta   90.00
_cell.angle_gamma   90.00
#
_symmetry.space_group_name_H-M   'P 1'
#
loop_
_entity.id
_entity.type
_entity.pdbx_description
1 polymer ?
#
loop_
_entity_poly.entity_id
_entity_poly.type
_entity_poly.pdbx_seq_one_letter_code
_entity_poly.pdbx_strand_id
1 'polypeptide(L)'
;MSIDWAKAEERPDKSLKVDGKALLDLRAKINDLEKQLADTKNTLSEKEQTLESTTQELEQTKSTLQETRERLQNEIEDLKTQFETSTAEIENLNTELSKTKEMYENTIEDYKSSLEEKESTIESLNSEISNLNNKLDEYNTQVGELEGKLNQLSELTQSSEEQIANIKSEKESLQAELETANETISSRDTELSKLNSEIEALNNSISSQETEKTNLNNKVEELTAMVAEKDEQLEQLQQQINQMEEQIGEKTSQLEEVEAELSEYKPPEIGSGGFAADERTTCPMCGAVGHDIKVVEDKSKVLSYVGHIPMYAKKNVCKKCGYEF
;
A
#
# COMPACT_ATOMS: atom_id res chain seq x y z
N MET A 1 -143.30 138.50 33.79
CA MET A 1 -144.17 138.80 32.64
C MET A 1 -143.49 138.22 31.41
N SER A 2 -144.08 137.18 30.80
CA SER A 2 -143.53 136.55 29.59
C SER A 2 -143.84 137.43 28.39
N ILE A 3 -142.84 137.69 27.55
CA ILE A 3 -143.01 138.45 26.30
C ILE A 3 -143.93 137.63 25.39
N ASP A 4 -145.01 138.25 24.91
CA ASP A 4 -145.98 137.63 23.99
C ASP A 4 -145.42 137.73 22.56
N TRP A 5 -144.48 136.84 22.24
CA TRP A 5 -143.74 136.83 20.96
C TRP A 5 -144.66 136.71 19.74
N ALA A 6 -145.84 136.08 19.87
CA ALA A 6 -146.81 135.94 18.78
C ALA A 6 -147.39 137.30 18.31
N LYS A 7 -147.60 138.26 19.23
CA LYS A 7 -148.02 139.62 18.86
C LYS A 7 -146.90 140.48 18.28
N ALA A 8 -145.66 140.22 18.66
CA ALA A 8 -144.49 140.93 18.13
C ALA A 8 -144.21 140.54 16.67
N GLU A 9 -144.53 139.31 16.28
CA GLU A 9 -144.34 138.80 14.92
C GLU A 9 -145.46 139.28 13.95
N GLU A 10 -146.71 139.44 14.40
CA GLU A 10 -147.82 139.96 13.58
C GLU A 10 -147.78 141.48 13.33
N ARG A 11 -147.10 142.25 14.19
CA ARG A 11 -146.98 143.73 14.08
C ARG A 11 -145.58 144.21 14.52
N PRO A 12 -144.55 144.02 13.69
CA PRO A 12 -143.17 144.36 14.04
C PRO A 12 -142.93 145.86 14.27
N ASP A 13 -143.79 146.73 13.73
CA ASP A 13 -143.60 148.19 13.74
C ASP A 13 -144.19 148.89 14.99
N LYS A 14 -144.85 148.15 15.90
CA LYS A 14 -145.46 148.71 17.13
C LYS A 14 -144.58 148.49 18.35
N SER A 15 -144.42 149.54 19.17
CA SER A 15 -143.67 149.46 20.43
C SER A 15 -144.40 148.60 21.48
N LEU A 16 -143.82 147.44 21.80
CA LEU A 16 -144.22 146.66 22.98
C LEU A 16 -143.41 147.13 24.20
N LYS A 17 -144.10 147.39 25.31
CA LYS A 17 -143.46 147.71 26.59
C LYS A 17 -142.94 146.43 27.21
N VAL A 18 -141.63 146.24 27.21
CA VAL A 18 -140.96 145.05 27.74
C VAL A 18 -140.23 145.40 29.04
N ASP A 19 -140.28 144.51 30.02
CA ASP A 19 -139.52 144.64 31.27
C ASP A 19 -138.02 144.56 30.97
N GLY A 20 -137.27 145.59 31.35
CA GLY A 20 -135.81 145.66 31.14
C GLY A 20 -135.06 144.51 31.80
N LYS A 21 -135.61 143.93 32.89
CA LYS A 21 -135.02 142.73 33.53
C LYS A 21 -135.14 141.50 32.64
N ALA A 22 -136.28 141.29 31.98
CA ALA A 22 -136.49 140.18 31.05
C ALA A 22 -135.60 140.30 29.79
N LEU A 23 -135.37 141.51 29.30
CA LEU A 23 -134.42 141.78 28.21
C LEU A 23 -132.96 141.53 28.64
N LEU A 24 -132.60 141.88 29.88
CA LEU A 24 -131.28 141.60 30.44
C LEU A 24 -131.04 140.09 30.68
N ASP A 25 -132.05 139.36 31.16
CA ASP A 25 -131.98 137.90 31.34
C ASP A 25 -131.89 137.17 30.00
N LEU A 26 -132.66 137.62 28.98
CA LEU A 26 -132.53 137.11 27.61
C LEU A 26 -131.16 137.44 27.02
N ARG A 27 -130.63 138.64 27.23
CA ARG A 27 -129.27 139.01 26.81
C ARG A 27 -128.22 138.17 27.53
N ALA A 28 -128.38 137.89 28.82
CA ALA A 28 -127.48 137.02 29.57
C ALA A 28 -127.52 135.59 29.04
N LYS A 29 -128.72 135.09 28.69
CA LYS A 29 -128.90 133.77 28.10
C LYS A 29 -128.38 133.70 26.66
N ILE A 30 -128.54 134.76 25.87
CA ILE A 30 -127.94 134.89 24.54
C ILE A 30 -126.41 134.93 24.65
N ASN A 31 -125.85 135.74 25.56
CA ASN A 31 -124.40 135.77 25.79
C ASN A 31 -123.85 134.42 26.27
N ASP A 32 -124.58 133.71 27.13
CA ASP A 32 -124.22 132.38 27.61
C ASP A 32 -124.31 131.33 26.49
N LEU A 33 -125.36 131.41 25.66
CA LEU A 33 -125.50 130.56 24.47
C LEU A 33 -124.47 130.89 23.40
N GLU A 34 -124.11 132.16 23.20
CA GLU A 34 -123.04 132.60 22.29
C GLU A 34 -121.69 132.10 22.79
N LYS A 35 -121.46 132.14 24.11
CA LYS A 35 -120.28 131.57 24.75
C LYS A 35 -120.25 130.04 24.60
N GLN A 36 -121.35 129.35 24.88
CA GLN A 36 -121.47 127.91 24.68
C GLN A 36 -121.30 127.52 23.20
N LEU A 37 -121.82 128.31 22.27
CA LEU A 37 -121.65 128.10 20.83
C LEU A 37 -120.18 128.31 20.42
N ALA A 38 -119.51 129.33 20.97
CA ALA A 38 -118.10 129.57 20.76
C ALA A 38 -117.23 128.45 21.35
N ASP A 39 -117.53 127.99 22.57
CA ASP A 39 -116.84 126.90 23.25
C ASP A 39 -117.07 125.57 22.52
N THR A 40 -118.29 125.28 22.07
CA THR A 40 -118.60 124.10 21.25
C THR A 40 -117.96 124.16 19.88
N LYS A 41 -117.88 125.34 19.25
CA LYS A 41 -117.18 125.52 17.97
C LYS A 41 -115.67 125.36 18.12
N ASN A 42 -115.08 125.88 19.20
CA ASN A 42 -113.67 125.71 19.50
C ASN A 42 -113.35 124.24 19.79
N THR A 43 -114.14 123.58 20.63
CA THR A 43 -113.97 122.14 20.92
C THR A 43 -114.23 121.26 19.70
N LEU A 44 -115.19 121.61 18.84
CA LEU A 44 -115.40 120.90 17.57
C LEU A 44 -114.19 121.07 16.65
N SER A 45 -113.68 122.29 16.51
CA SER A 45 -112.47 122.56 15.71
C SER A 45 -111.24 121.81 16.26
N GLU A 46 -111.08 121.76 17.59
CA GLU A 46 -110.03 120.96 18.24
C GLU A 46 -110.22 119.47 17.95
N LYS A 47 -111.45 118.97 18.06
CA LYS A 47 -111.76 117.56 17.77
C LYS A 47 -111.54 117.19 16.31
N GLU A 48 -111.95 118.06 15.38
CA GLU A 48 -111.69 117.91 13.94
C GLU A 48 -110.18 117.88 13.66
N GLN A 49 -109.40 118.77 14.28
CA GLN A 49 -107.95 118.77 14.15
C GLN A 49 -107.32 117.50 14.73
N THR A 50 -107.77 117.02 15.89
CA THR A 50 -107.28 115.76 16.47
C THR A 50 -107.67 114.55 15.64
N LEU A 51 -108.86 114.52 15.05
CA LEU A 51 -109.33 113.44 14.19
C LEU A 51 -108.50 113.37 12.91
N GLU A 52 -108.21 114.52 12.30
CA GLU A 52 -107.34 114.62 11.14
C GLU A 52 -105.93 114.11 11.46
N SER A 53 -105.32 114.58 12.56
CA SER A 53 -104.00 114.11 13.02
C SER A 53 -103.99 112.59 13.26
N THR A 54 -105.01 112.07 13.94
CA THR A 54 -105.11 110.63 14.23
C THR A 54 -105.31 109.82 12.96
N THR A 55 -106.06 110.33 11.98
CA THR A 55 -106.28 109.67 10.68
C THR A 55 -104.99 109.60 9.88
N GLN A 56 -104.20 110.67 9.88
CA GLN A 56 -102.88 110.70 9.24
C GLN A 56 -101.91 109.74 9.92
N GLU A 57 -101.86 109.71 11.25
CA GLU A 57 -101.06 108.74 12.02
C GLU A 57 -101.48 107.30 11.76
N LEU A 58 -102.78 107.03 11.67
CA LEU A 58 -103.32 105.71 11.35
C LEU A 58 -102.91 105.26 9.96
N GLU A 59 -103.01 106.14 8.95
CA GLU A 59 -102.62 105.80 7.58
C GLU A 59 -101.10 105.59 7.47
N GLN A 60 -100.30 106.41 8.16
CA GLN A 60 -98.86 106.20 8.26
C GLN A 60 -98.51 104.87 8.94
N THR A 61 -99.20 104.54 10.03
CA THR A 61 -99.02 103.26 10.75
C THR A 61 -99.41 102.07 9.88
N LYS A 62 -100.49 102.20 9.10
CA LYS A 62 -100.95 101.16 8.18
C LYS A 62 -99.95 100.93 7.04
N SER A 63 -99.41 102.00 6.45
CA SER A 63 -98.38 101.91 5.41
C SER A 63 -97.11 101.24 5.93
N THR A 64 -96.62 101.67 7.10
CA THR A 64 -95.41 101.08 7.71
C THR A 64 -95.63 99.62 8.11
N LEU A 65 -96.83 99.26 8.59
CA LEU A 65 -97.19 97.87 8.88
C LEU A 65 -97.24 97.02 7.60
N GLN A 66 -97.76 97.57 6.50
CA GLN A 66 -97.77 96.89 5.21
C GLN A 66 -96.35 96.65 4.69
N GLU A 67 -95.48 97.66 4.70
CA GLU A 67 -94.08 97.53 4.30
C GLU A 67 -93.35 96.49 5.18
N THR A 68 -93.59 96.51 6.48
CA THR A 68 -93.02 95.52 7.41
C THR A 68 -93.52 94.11 7.11
N ARG A 69 -94.81 93.96 6.79
CA ARG A 69 -95.39 92.66 6.41
C ARG A 69 -94.77 92.14 5.13
N GLU A 70 -94.64 92.96 4.09
CA GLU A 70 -94.02 92.58 2.82
C GLU A 70 -92.55 92.20 3.03
N ARG A 71 -91.80 92.97 3.84
CA ARG A 71 -90.43 92.64 4.21
C ARG A 71 -90.33 91.28 4.91
N LEU A 72 -91.16 91.04 5.93
CA LEU A 72 -91.17 89.77 6.66
C LEU A 72 -91.61 88.60 5.77
N GLN A 73 -92.54 88.81 4.84
CA GLN A 73 -92.94 87.78 3.88
C GLN A 73 -91.78 87.39 2.97
N ASN A 74 -91.02 88.36 2.46
CA ASN A 74 -89.84 88.08 1.65
C ASN A 74 -88.74 87.38 2.45
N GLU A 75 -88.52 87.79 3.71
CA GLU A 75 -87.54 87.17 4.60
C GLU A 75 -87.92 85.71 4.95
N ILE A 76 -89.22 85.43 5.17
CA ILE A 76 -89.71 84.07 5.39
C ILE A 76 -89.50 83.20 4.14
N GLU A 77 -89.78 83.72 2.95
CA GLU A 77 -89.60 82.96 1.71
C GLU A 77 -88.11 82.67 1.46
N ASP A 78 -87.23 83.66 1.66
CA ASP A 78 -85.78 83.48 1.55
C ASP A 78 -85.28 82.43 2.55
N LEU A 79 -85.63 82.54 3.83
CA LEU A 79 -85.27 81.54 4.85
C LEU A 79 -85.80 80.15 4.52
N LYS A 80 -86.99 80.04 3.93
CA LYS A 80 -87.56 78.76 3.51
C LYS A 80 -86.74 78.13 2.37
N THR A 81 -86.36 78.92 1.36
CA THR A 81 -85.51 78.41 0.27
C THR A 81 -84.12 78.00 0.75
N GLN A 82 -83.52 78.76 1.68
CA GLN A 82 -82.26 78.39 2.31
C GLN A 82 -82.39 77.09 3.10
N PHE A 83 -83.47 76.92 3.88
CA PHE A 83 -83.73 75.70 4.64
C PHE A 83 -83.90 74.47 3.74
N GLU A 84 -84.65 74.60 2.65
CA GLU A 84 -84.83 73.52 1.66
C GLU A 84 -83.49 73.14 1.01
N THR A 85 -82.68 74.13 0.66
CA THR A 85 -81.34 73.91 0.07
C THR A 85 -80.40 73.20 1.05
N SER A 86 -80.30 73.68 2.29
CA SER A 86 -79.46 73.05 3.32
C SER A 86 -79.95 71.64 3.67
N THR A 87 -81.26 71.39 3.64
CA THR A 87 -81.81 70.04 3.85
C THR A 87 -81.36 69.08 2.74
N ALA A 88 -81.44 69.51 1.48
CA ALA A 88 -80.98 68.71 0.35
C ALA A 88 -79.46 68.44 0.39
N GLU A 89 -78.65 69.43 0.79
CA GLU A 89 -77.21 69.27 0.97
C GLU A 89 -76.89 68.24 2.07
N ILE A 90 -77.61 68.29 3.20
CA ILE A 90 -77.45 67.32 4.30
C ILE A 90 -77.81 65.91 3.83
N GLU A 91 -78.89 65.74 3.07
CA GLU A 91 -79.27 64.43 2.51
C GLU A 91 -78.21 63.87 1.55
N ASN A 92 -77.64 64.73 0.69
CA ASN A 92 -76.57 64.32 -0.21
C ASN A 92 -75.30 63.92 0.55
N LEU A 93 -74.86 64.76 1.50
CA LEU A 93 -73.68 64.48 2.32
C LEU A 93 -73.85 63.19 3.14
N ASN A 94 -75.03 62.94 3.70
CA ASN A 94 -75.31 61.69 4.41
C ASN A 94 -75.24 60.47 3.48
N THR A 95 -75.72 60.61 2.25
CA THR A 95 -75.66 59.53 1.24
C THR A 95 -74.21 59.24 0.82
N GLU A 96 -73.41 60.28 0.57
CA GLU A 96 -71.98 60.14 0.26
C GLU A 96 -71.21 59.53 1.44
N LEU A 97 -71.45 60.01 2.66
CA LEU A 97 -70.83 59.48 3.87
C LEU A 97 -71.15 58.00 4.07
N SER A 98 -72.40 57.58 3.83
CA SER A 98 -72.81 56.19 3.92
C SER A 98 -72.07 55.31 2.91
N LYS A 99 -71.97 55.76 1.64
CA LYS A 99 -71.24 55.02 0.59
C LYS A 99 -69.74 54.92 0.89
N THR A 100 -69.13 56.01 1.33
CA THR A 100 -67.72 56.03 1.71
C THR A 100 -67.46 55.12 2.90
N LYS A 101 -68.35 55.09 3.89
CA LYS A 101 -68.25 54.20 5.04
C LYS A 101 -68.30 52.73 4.60
N GLU A 102 -69.28 52.35 3.79
CA GLU A 102 -69.41 50.98 3.27
C GLU A 102 -68.18 50.56 2.44
N MET A 103 -67.64 51.47 1.61
CA MET A 103 -66.41 51.22 0.85
C MET A 103 -65.20 50.95 1.75
N TYR A 104 -65.04 51.72 2.83
CA TYR A 104 -63.94 51.50 3.78
C TYR A 104 -64.14 50.23 4.60
N GLU A 105 -65.38 49.90 4.99
CA GLU A 105 -65.69 48.65 5.69
C GLU A 105 -65.32 47.41 4.84
N ASN A 106 -65.69 47.42 3.54
CA ASN A 106 -65.31 46.35 2.62
C ASN A 106 -63.79 46.26 2.42
N THR A 107 -63.11 47.39 2.21
CA THR A 107 -61.65 47.43 2.07
C THR A 107 -60.94 46.88 3.31
N ILE A 108 -61.43 47.21 4.50
CA ILE A 108 -60.88 46.70 5.77
C ILE A 108 -61.03 45.18 5.84
N GLU A 109 -62.18 44.64 5.43
CA GLU A 109 -62.44 43.21 5.46
C GLU A 109 -61.57 42.45 4.45
N ASP A 110 -61.37 43.01 3.25
CA ASP A 110 -60.45 42.48 2.25
C ASP A 110 -59.00 42.44 2.78
N TYR A 111 -58.56 43.53 3.44
CA TYR A 111 -57.22 43.58 4.02
C TYR A 111 -57.03 42.60 5.18
N LYS A 112 -58.04 42.40 6.04
CA LYS A 112 -57.98 41.36 7.08
C LYS A 112 -57.87 39.97 6.49
N SER A 113 -58.70 39.65 5.51
CA SER A 113 -58.68 38.35 4.84
C SER A 113 -57.32 38.08 4.18
N SER A 114 -56.75 39.10 3.51
CA SER A 114 -55.43 39.00 2.92
C SER A 114 -54.32 38.86 3.98
N LEU A 115 -54.43 39.55 5.12
CA LEU A 115 -53.48 39.43 6.21
C LEU A 115 -53.48 38.02 6.80
N GLU A 116 -54.65 37.44 7.07
CA GLU A 116 -54.80 36.07 7.56
C GLU A 116 -54.20 35.04 6.60
N GLU A 117 -54.40 35.21 5.28
CA GLU A 117 -53.78 34.34 4.26
C GLU A 117 -52.25 34.42 4.29
N LYS A 118 -51.71 35.65 4.43
CA LYS A 118 -50.25 35.86 4.51
C LYS A 118 -49.66 35.30 5.81
N GLU A 119 -50.35 35.44 6.93
CA GLU A 119 -49.94 34.85 8.21
C GLU A 119 -49.90 33.32 8.13
N SER A 120 -50.94 32.69 7.58
CA SER A 120 -50.95 31.24 7.34
C SER A 120 -49.82 30.78 6.41
N THR A 121 -49.53 31.55 5.36
CA THR A 121 -48.41 31.26 4.46
C THR A 121 -47.06 31.34 5.18
N ILE A 122 -46.87 32.36 6.03
CA ILE A 122 -45.64 32.53 6.83
C ILE A 122 -45.45 31.34 7.78
N GLU A 123 -46.51 30.90 8.46
CA GLU A 123 -46.46 29.73 9.35
C GLU A 123 -46.06 28.45 8.62
N SER A 124 -46.63 28.23 7.43
CA SER A 124 -46.30 27.09 6.57
C SER A 124 -44.84 27.12 6.13
N LEU A 125 -44.36 28.27 5.63
CA LEU A 125 -42.96 28.44 5.21
C LEU A 125 -41.98 28.28 6.37
N ASN A 126 -42.30 28.78 7.57
CA ASN A 126 -41.48 28.58 8.76
C ASN A 126 -41.38 27.10 9.16
N SER A 127 -42.48 26.35 9.02
CA SER A 127 -42.49 24.91 9.26
C SER A 127 -41.63 24.16 8.23
N GLU A 128 -41.69 24.56 6.96
CA GLU A 128 -40.85 24.01 5.90
C GLU A 128 -39.35 24.30 6.14
N ILE A 129 -39.01 25.54 6.51
CA ILE A 129 -37.65 25.94 6.89
C ILE A 129 -37.13 25.08 8.05
N SER A 130 -37.95 24.90 9.10
CA SER A 130 -37.56 24.05 10.24
C SER A 130 -37.29 22.61 9.82
N ASN A 131 -38.11 22.04 8.93
CA ASN A 131 -37.92 20.68 8.41
C ASN A 131 -36.66 20.57 7.54
N LEU A 132 -36.39 21.58 6.70
CA LEU A 132 -35.19 21.62 5.88
C LEU A 132 -33.92 21.73 6.73
N ASN A 133 -33.94 22.54 7.79
CA ASN A 133 -32.81 22.65 8.73
C ASN A 133 -32.53 21.32 9.42
N ASN A 134 -33.57 20.62 9.90
CA ASN A 134 -33.40 19.29 10.52
C ASN A 134 -32.77 18.27 9.55
N LYS A 135 -33.18 18.27 8.27
CA LYS A 135 -32.58 17.42 7.24
C LYS A 135 -31.13 17.79 6.95
N LEU A 136 -30.81 19.08 6.97
CA LEU A 136 -29.45 19.57 6.76
C LEU A 136 -28.52 19.11 7.90
N ASP A 137 -28.99 19.16 9.15
CA ASP A 137 -28.26 18.66 10.32
C ASP A 137 -28.05 17.13 10.25
N GLU A 138 -29.07 16.39 9.81
CA GLU A 138 -28.96 14.94 9.58
C GLU A 138 -27.91 14.61 8.50
N TYR A 139 -27.94 15.30 7.36
CA TYR A 139 -26.96 15.09 6.30
C TYR A 139 -25.54 15.49 6.73
N ASN A 140 -25.37 16.57 7.48
CA ASN A 140 -24.06 16.95 8.03
C ASN A 140 -23.51 15.88 8.96
N THR A 141 -24.37 15.28 9.80
CA THR A 141 -23.97 14.17 10.67
C THR A 141 -23.52 12.96 9.85
N GLN A 142 -24.28 12.58 8.82
CA GLN A 142 -23.92 11.47 7.92
C GLN A 142 -22.61 11.71 7.17
N VAL A 143 -22.35 12.95 6.73
CA VAL A 143 -21.08 13.33 6.10
C VAL A 143 -19.92 13.12 7.07
N GLY A 144 -20.03 13.60 8.31
CA GLY A 144 -18.99 13.40 9.33
C GLY A 144 -18.72 11.93 9.64
N GLU A 145 -19.76 11.09 9.69
CA GLU A 145 -19.59 9.63 9.86
C GLU A 145 -18.88 8.97 8.67
N LEU A 146 -19.19 9.38 7.44
CA LEU A 146 -18.55 8.86 6.22
C LEU A 146 -17.09 9.29 6.13
N GLU A 147 -16.78 10.55 6.47
CA GLU A 147 -15.40 11.04 6.56
C GLU A 147 -14.59 10.25 7.60
N GLY A 148 -15.19 9.96 8.77
CA GLY A 148 -14.58 9.11 9.79
C GLY A 148 -14.26 7.71 9.28
N LYS A 149 -15.21 7.05 8.60
CA LYS A 149 -15.00 5.73 7.98
C LYS A 149 -13.94 5.76 6.88
N LEU A 150 -13.89 6.82 6.07
CA LEU A 150 -12.90 6.98 5.02
C LEU A 150 -11.48 7.06 5.60
N ASN A 151 -11.29 7.84 6.67
CA ASN A 151 -10.00 7.94 7.36
C ASN A 151 -9.56 6.58 7.93
N GLN A 152 -10.48 5.84 8.58
CA GLN A 152 -10.18 4.50 9.10
C GLN A 152 -9.78 3.51 8.00
N LEU A 153 -10.48 3.52 6.86
CA LEU A 153 -10.14 2.68 5.72
C LEU A 153 -8.79 3.08 5.10
N SER A 154 -8.47 4.36 5.06
CA SER A 154 -7.19 4.86 4.58
C SER A 154 -6.03 4.37 5.46
N GLU A 155 -6.18 4.47 6.79
CA GLU A 155 -5.18 3.97 7.75
C GLU A 155 -4.99 2.44 7.64
N LEU A 156 -6.09 1.69 7.52
CA LEU A 156 -6.03 0.24 7.34
C LEU A 156 -5.34 -0.15 6.01
N THR A 157 -5.59 0.62 4.95
CA THR A 157 -4.96 0.40 3.64
C THR A 157 -3.46 0.62 3.73
N GLN A 158 -3.02 1.73 4.33
CA GLN A 158 -1.60 2.02 4.54
C GLN A 158 -0.92 0.92 5.37
N SER A 159 -1.55 0.50 6.48
CA SER A 159 -1.00 -0.57 7.32
C SER A 159 -0.89 -1.90 6.55
N SER A 160 -1.87 -2.21 5.70
CA SER A 160 -1.84 -3.42 4.86
C SER A 160 -0.75 -3.35 3.79
N GLU A 161 -0.53 -2.18 3.18
CA GLU A 161 0.56 -1.96 2.21
C GLU A 161 1.93 -2.13 2.85
N GLU A 162 2.13 -1.61 4.07
CA GLU A 162 3.36 -1.81 4.85
C GLU A 162 3.61 -3.29 5.18
N GLN A 163 2.56 -4.02 5.58
CA GLN A 163 2.66 -5.48 5.82
C GLN A 163 3.02 -6.24 4.54
N ILE A 164 2.41 -5.91 3.40
CA ILE A 164 2.73 -6.52 2.11
C ILE A 164 4.19 -6.27 1.73
N ALA A 165 4.68 -5.04 1.92
CA ALA A 165 6.07 -4.69 1.64
C ALA A 165 7.05 -5.51 2.51
N ASN A 166 6.75 -5.65 3.80
CA ASN A 166 7.55 -6.45 4.72
C ASN A 166 7.58 -7.93 4.34
N ILE A 167 6.41 -8.53 4.07
CA ILE A 167 6.31 -9.94 3.65
C ILE A 167 7.06 -10.17 2.33
N LYS A 168 7.00 -9.21 1.41
CA LYS A 168 7.74 -9.30 0.14
C LYS A 168 9.26 -9.30 0.38
N SER A 169 9.75 -8.42 1.25
CA SER A 169 11.18 -8.38 1.61
C SER A 169 11.63 -9.66 2.30
N GLU A 170 10.82 -10.20 3.22
CA GLU A 170 11.10 -11.48 3.89
C GLU A 170 11.16 -12.65 2.89
N LYS A 171 10.20 -12.69 1.94
CA LYS A 171 10.20 -13.67 0.86
C LYS A 171 11.47 -13.60 0.01
N GLU A 172 11.90 -12.40 -0.39
CA GLU A 172 13.13 -12.21 -1.17
C GLU A 172 14.37 -12.68 -0.38
N SER A 173 14.43 -12.40 0.93
CA SER A 173 15.50 -12.90 1.80
C SER A 173 15.53 -14.43 1.87
N LEU A 174 14.38 -15.05 2.13
CA LEU A 174 14.26 -16.51 2.21
C LEU A 174 14.60 -17.19 0.87
N GLN A 175 14.28 -16.56 -0.26
CA GLN A 175 14.66 -17.06 -1.58
C GLN A 175 16.18 -17.05 -1.77
N ALA A 176 16.87 -15.99 -1.35
CA ALA A 176 18.34 -15.91 -1.41
C ALA A 176 19.02 -16.93 -0.48
N GLU A 177 18.48 -17.13 0.71
CA GLU A 177 18.94 -18.17 1.65
C GLU A 177 18.77 -19.57 1.05
N LEU A 178 17.63 -19.85 0.40
CA LEU A 178 17.36 -21.12 -0.27
C LEU A 178 18.34 -21.38 -1.42
N GLU A 179 18.64 -20.36 -2.23
CA GLU A 179 19.62 -20.46 -3.32
C GLU A 179 21.02 -20.78 -2.77
N THR A 180 21.46 -20.07 -1.73
CA THR A 180 22.74 -20.32 -1.04
C THR A 180 22.83 -21.73 -0.46
N ALA A 181 21.73 -22.21 0.15
CA ALA A 181 21.66 -23.57 0.69
C ALA A 181 21.78 -24.63 -0.43
N ASN A 182 21.13 -24.42 -1.57
CA ASN A 182 21.21 -25.31 -2.72
C ASN A 182 22.62 -25.36 -3.33
N GLU A 183 23.30 -24.21 -3.45
CA GLU A 183 24.71 -24.16 -3.88
C GLU A 183 25.62 -24.93 -2.92
N THR A 184 25.39 -24.78 -1.62
CA THR A 184 26.14 -25.51 -0.58
C THR A 184 25.92 -27.01 -0.71
N ILE A 185 24.69 -27.48 -0.91
CA ILE A 185 24.37 -28.90 -1.13
C ILE A 185 25.11 -29.42 -2.35
N SER A 186 25.03 -28.72 -3.49
CA SER A 186 25.72 -29.12 -4.73
C SER A 186 27.24 -29.23 -4.56
N SER A 187 27.84 -28.29 -3.83
CA SER A 187 29.26 -28.35 -3.46
C SER A 187 29.60 -29.58 -2.61
N ARG A 188 28.76 -29.90 -1.62
CA ARG A 188 28.94 -31.08 -0.76
C ARG A 188 28.77 -32.39 -1.52
N ASP A 189 27.83 -32.47 -2.45
CA ASP A 189 27.63 -33.65 -3.31
C ASP A 189 28.85 -33.91 -4.21
N THR A 190 29.46 -32.83 -4.71
CA THR A 190 30.71 -32.90 -5.50
C THR A 190 31.87 -33.42 -4.63
N GLU A 191 32.00 -32.90 -3.40
CA GLU A 191 33.02 -33.34 -2.45
C GLU A 191 32.82 -34.81 -2.06
N LEU A 192 31.58 -35.23 -1.78
CA LEU A 192 31.23 -36.63 -1.49
C LEU A 192 31.61 -37.56 -2.65
N SER A 193 31.31 -37.18 -3.90
CA SER A 193 31.66 -37.96 -5.09
C SER A 193 33.18 -38.12 -5.25
N LYS A 194 33.94 -37.06 -4.95
CA LYS A 194 35.40 -37.10 -4.95
C LYS A 194 35.94 -38.03 -3.87
N LEU A 195 35.45 -37.90 -2.63
CA LEU A 195 35.85 -38.76 -1.52
C LEU A 195 35.53 -40.24 -1.79
N ASN A 196 34.37 -40.54 -2.37
CA ASN A 196 34.02 -41.91 -2.77
C ASN A 196 35.00 -42.47 -3.81
N SER A 197 35.41 -41.66 -4.79
CA SER A 197 36.40 -42.08 -5.80
C SER A 197 37.79 -42.31 -5.19
N GLU A 198 38.19 -41.48 -4.22
CA GLU A 198 39.43 -41.68 -3.46
C GLU A 198 39.39 -42.97 -2.63
N ILE A 199 38.26 -43.26 -1.98
CA ILE A 199 38.05 -44.52 -1.24
C ILE A 199 38.18 -45.73 -2.18
N GLU A 200 37.55 -45.69 -3.35
CA GLU A 200 37.64 -46.78 -4.35
C GLU A 200 39.09 -46.99 -4.82
N ALA A 201 39.83 -45.91 -5.11
CA ALA A 201 41.23 -45.98 -5.48
C ALA A 201 42.10 -46.58 -4.38
N LEU A 202 41.89 -46.17 -3.12
CA LEU A 202 42.60 -46.72 -1.96
C LEU A 202 42.29 -48.21 -1.78
N ASN A 203 41.03 -48.64 -1.92
CA ASN A 203 40.64 -50.04 -1.83
C ASN A 203 41.32 -50.90 -2.92
N ASN A 204 41.39 -50.40 -4.15
CA ASN A 204 42.12 -51.07 -5.23
C ASN A 204 43.61 -51.19 -4.93
N SER A 205 44.22 -50.12 -4.38
CA SER A 205 45.62 -50.13 -3.95
C SER A 205 45.88 -51.16 -2.85
N ILE A 206 45.01 -51.22 -1.83
CA ILE A 206 45.08 -52.22 -0.74
C ILE A 206 44.99 -53.65 -1.33
N SER A 207 44.04 -53.91 -2.23
CA SER A 207 43.90 -55.22 -2.86
C SER A 207 45.14 -55.63 -3.66
N SER A 208 45.77 -54.68 -4.36
CA SER A 208 47.02 -54.93 -5.09
C SER A 208 48.17 -55.23 -4.13
N GLN A 209 48.31 -54.47 -3.04
CA GLN A 209 49.33 -54.70 -2.02
C GLN A 209 49.15 -56.05 -1.32
N GLU A 210 47.93 -56.48 -1.04
CA GLU A 210 47.68 -57.79 -0.41
C GLU A 210 48.03 -58.96 -1.37
N THR A 211 47.82 -58.77 -2.67
CA THR A 211 48.26 -59.73 -3.70
C THR A 211 49.79 -59.80 -3.78
N GLU A 212 50.46 -58.66 -3.78
CA GLU A 212 51.93 -58.59 -3.77
C GLU A 212 52.51 -59.25 -2.52
N LYS A 213 51.96 -58.94 -1.34
CA LYS A 213 52.32 -59.58 -0.08
C LYS A 213 52.15 -61.10 -0.12
N THR A 214 51.07 -61.60 -0.71
CA THR A 214 50.84 -63.04 -0.89
C THR A 214 51.92 -63.66 -1.80
N ASN A 215 52.24 -63.01 -2.92
CA ASN A 215 53.30 -63.46 -3.82
C ASN A 215 54.68 -63.47 -3.14
N LEU A 216 55.00 -62.43 -2.38
CA LEU A 216 56.23 -62.36 -1.61
C LEU A 216 56.30 -63.45 -0.55
N ASN A 217 55.20 -63.72 0.18
CA ASN A 217 55.13 -64.82 1.13
C ASN A 217 55.38 -66.18 0.45
N ASN A 218 54.73 -66.45 -0.68
CA ASN A 218 54.98 -67.68 -1.45
C ASN A 218 56.45 -67.79 -1.89
N LYS A 219 57.06 -66.66 -2.28
CA LYS A 219 58.48 -66.65 -2.66
C LYS A 219 59.40 -66.91 -1.47
N VAL A 220 59.07 -66.38 -0.30
CA VAL A 220 59.78 -66.68 0.96
C VAL A 220 59.66 -68.16 1.30
N GLU A 221 58.48 -68.77 1.18
CA GLU A 221 58.29 -70.21 1.40
C GLU A 221 59.11 -71.05 0.42
N GLU A 222 59.10 -70.72 -0.88
CA GLU A 222 59.91 -71.40 -1.91
C GLU A 222 61.41 -71.29 -1.59
N LEU A 223 61.90 -70.09 -1.29
CA LEU A 223 63.30 -69.88 -0.93
C LEU A 223 63.67 -70.62 0.37
N THR A 224 62.77 -70.68 1.34
CA THR A 224 62.97 -71.43 2.59
C THR A 224 63.10 -72.93 2.31
N ALA A 225 62.25 -73.48 1.43
CA ALA A 225 62.33 -74.87 1.01
C ALA A 225 63.62 -75.16 0.23
N MET A 226 64.03 -74.27 -0.67
CA MET A 226 65.31 -74.38 -1.39
C MET A 226 66.51 -74.35 -0.43
N VAL A 227 66.48 -73.49 0.59
CA VAL A 227 67.53 -73.45 1.62
C VAL A 227 67.57 -74.78 2.37
N ALA A 228 66.43 -75.32 2.80
CA ALA A 228 66.37 -76.62 3.46
C ALA A 228 66.90 -77.77 2.58
N GLU A 229 66.56 -77.78 1.29
CA GLU A 229 67.10 -78.76 0.32
C GLU A 229 68.62 -78.63 0.18
N LYS A 230 69.13 -77.39 0.12
CA LYS A 230 70.57 -77.14 0.06
C LYS A 230 71.28 -77.53 1.35
N ASP A 231 70.67 -77.31 2.50
CA ASP A 231 71.18 -77.76 3.80
C ASP A 231 71.24 -79.29 3.86
N GLU A 232 70.22 -80.01 3.37
CA GLU A 232 70.23 -81.48 3.27
C GLU A 232 71.32 -81.98 2.30
N GLN A 233 71.47 -81.33 1.13
CA GLN A 233 72.55 -81.64 0.18
C GLN A 233 73.93 -81.41 0.80
N LEU A 234 74.10 -80.34 1.58
CA LEU A 234 75.33 -80.06 2.32
C LEU A 234 75.60 -81.13 3.37
N GLU A 235 74.58 -81.59 4.10
CA GLU A 235 74.71 -82.68 5.07
C GLU A 235 75.09 -84.00 4.39
N GLN A 236 74.47 -84.33 3.25
CA GLN A 236 74.83 -85.52 2.46
C GLN A 236 76.27 -85.44 1.94
N LEU A 237 76.67 -84.28 1.38
CA LEU A 237 78.05 -84.05 0.95
C LEU A 237 79.03 -84.15 2.12
N GLN A 238 78.66 -83.64 3.30
CA GLN A 238 79.47 -83.77 4.52
C GLN A 238 79.61 -85.23 4.95
N GLN A 239 78.54 -86.02 4.89
CA GLN A 239 78.61 -87.47 5.16
C GLN A 239 79.50 -88.18 4.13
N GLN A 240 79.40 -87.84 2.84
CA GLN A 240 80.27 -88.38 1.80
C GLN A 240 81.74 -88.01 2.02
N ILE A 241 82.03 -86.77 2.42
CA ILE A 241 83.38 -86.34 2.81
C ILE A 241 83.88 -87.19 3.96
N ASN A 242 83.09 -87.35 5.03
CA ASN A 242 83.47 -88.17 6.17
C ASN A 242 83.72 -89.64 5.78
N GLN A 243 82.88 -90.21 4.90
CA GLN A 243 83.09 -91.56 4.36
C GLN A 243 84.35 -91.65 3.50
N MET A 244 84.62 -90.65 2.66
CA MET A 244 85.86 -90.61 1.88
C MET A 244 87.07 -90.45 2.79
N GLU A 245 86.99 -89.64 3.84
CA GLU A 245 88.05 -89.51 4.86
C GLU A 245 88.27 -90.83 5.59
N GLU A 246 87.22 -91.58 5.92
CA GLU A 246 87.31 -92.93 6.50
C GLU A 246 87.93 -93.93 5.51
N GLN A 247 87.52 -93.92 4.24
CA GLN A 247 88.14 -94.74 3.20
C GLN A 247 89.60 -94.36 2.95
N ILE A 248 89.94 -93.07 3.00
CA ILE A 248 91.32 -92.61 2.94
C ILE A 248 92.06 -93.15 4.17
N GLY A 249 91.49 -93.06 5.36
CA GLY A 249 92.06 -93.64 6.59
C GLY A 249 92.27 -95.15 6.50
N GLU A 250 91.31 -95.91 5.97
CA GLU A 250 91.43 -97.34 5.70
C GLU A 250 92.48 -97.62 4.64
N LYS A 251 92.51 -96.87 3.54
CA LYS A 251 93.50 -97.03 2.46
C LYS A 251 94.89 -96.65 2.93
N THR A 252 95.02 -95.64 3.78
CA THR A 252 96.26 -95.27 4.45
C THR A 252 96.67 -96.36 5.43
N SER A 253 95.75 -96.93 6.20
CA SER A 253 96.05 -98.07 7.09
C SER A 253 96.42 -99.33 6.31
N GLN A 254 95.77 -99.61 5.18
CA GLN A 254 96.15 -100.68 4.25
C GLN A 254 97.49 -100.39 3.58
N LEU A 255 97.81 -99.12 3.29
CA LEU A 255 99.13 -98.73 2.82
C LEU A 255 100.17 -98.94 3.92
N GLU A 256 99.88 -98.58 5.17
CA GLU A 256 100.74 -98.85 6.33
C GLU A 256 100.87 -100.35 6.60
N GLU A 257 99.81 -101.14 6.41
CA GLU A 257 99.82 -102.60 6.56
C GLU A 257 100.59 -103.26 5.41
N VAL A 258 100.41 -102.81 4.17
CA VAL A 258 101.22 -103.26 3.02
C VAL A 258 102.67 -102.79 3.14
N GLU A 259 102.93 -101.60 3.68
CA GLU A 259 104.28 -101.13 4.01
C GLU A 259 104.88 -101.93 5.16
N ALA A 260 104.07 -102.35 6.14
CA ALA A 260 104.48 -103.22 7.23
C ALA A 260 104.74 -104.66 6.74
N GLU A 261 103.90 -105.22 5.87
CA GLU A 261 104.11 -106.49 5.16
C GLU A 261 105.36 -106.41 4.28
N LEU A 262 105.59 -105.30 3.57
CA LEU A 262 106.85 -105.04 2.86
C LEU A 262 108.05 -104.97 3.81
N SER A 263 107.85 -104.50 5.04
CA SER A 263 108.92 -104.40 6.05
C SER A 263 109.21 -105.73 6.76
N GLU A 264 108.23 -106.64 6.84
CA GLU A 264 108.37 -107.98 7.41
C GLU A 264 109.11 -108.94 6.46
N TYR A 265 109.09 -108.68 5.15
CA TYR A 265 110.01 -109.32 4.20
C TYR A 265 111.39 -108.66 4.21
N LYS A 266 112.16 -108.90 5.29
CA LYS A 266 113.62 -108.78 5.26
C LYS A 266 114.23 -109.93 4.42
N PRO A 267 115.29 -109.66 3.65
CA PRO A 267 115.75 -110.50 2.54
C PRO A 267 116.40 -111.82 3.02
N PRO A 268 116.28 -112.94 2.27
CA PRO A 268 117.03 -114.16 2.55
C PRO A 268 118.35 -114.24 1.73
N GLU A 269 119.46 -114.49 2.43
CA GLU A 269 120.74 -114.95 1.87
C GLU A 269 120.75 -116.48 1.74
N ILE A 270 120.87 -116.99 0.51
CA ILE A 270 121.29 -118.37 0.21
C ILE A 270 122.14 -118.39 -1.07
N GLY A 271 123.38 -118.89 -0.95
CA GLY A 271 123.93 -119.88 -1.89
C GLY A 271 124.64 -119.39 -3.15
N SER A 272 125.97 -119.33 -3.07
CA SER A 272 126.94 -119.17 -4.16
C SER A 272 126.78 -120.20 -5.29
N GLY A 273 126.48 -119.71 -6.50
CA GLY A 273 126.56 -120.44 -7.76
C GLY A 273 126.49 -119.45 -8.92
N GLY A 274 127.64 -119.17 -9.54
CA GLY A 274 127.75 -118.16 -10.58
C GLY A 274 127.04 -118.54 -11.88
N PHE A 275 126.48 -117.54 -12.56
CA PHE A 275 126.35 -117.55 -14.02
C PHE A 275 126.64 -116.14 -14.54
N ALA A 276 127.76 -116.02 -15.25
CA ALA A 276 127.98 -115.00 -16.25
C ALA A 276 127.13 -115.35 -17.48
N ALA A 277 126.48 -114.36 -18.08
CA ALA A 277 125.99 -114.46 -19.45
C ALA A 277 126.64 -113.35 -20.27
N ASP A 278 127.77 -113.72 -20.88
CA ASP A 278 128.21 -113.14 -22.16
C ASP A 278 127.12 -113.40 -23.20
N GLU A 279 126.48 -112.35 -23.73
CA GLU A 279 125.70 -112.47 -24.95
C GLU A 279 126.66 -112.63 -26.15
N ARG A 280 126.84 -113.87 -26.64
CA ARG A 280 127.48 -114.10 -27.94
C ARG A 280 126.52 -113.70 -29.05
N THR A 281 126.72 -112.52 -29.63
CA THR A 281 126.09 -112.16 -30.90
C THR A 281 126.47 -113.22 -31.94
N THR A 282 125.47 -113.83 -32.57
CA THR A 282 125.62 -114.94 -33.51
C THR A 282 124.98 -114.54 -34.83
N CYS A 283 125.68 -114.69 -35.96
CA CYS A 283 125.09 -114.37 -37.26
C CYS A 283 123.97 -115.36 -37.58
N PRO A 284 122.72 -114.91 -37.77
CA PRO A 284 121.57 -115.79 -37.97
C PRO A 284 121.61 -116.58 -39.29
N MET A 285 122.50 -116.24 -40.23
CA MET A 285 122.61 -116.92 -41.54
C MET A 285 123.69 -118.00 -41.61
N CYS A 286 124.81 -117.89 -40.88
CA CYS A 286 125.92 -118.85 -41.00
C CYS A 286 126.51 -119.33 -39.67
N GLY A 287 125.95 -118.88 -38.55
CA GLY A 287 126.36 -119.32 -37.21
C GLY A 287 127.74 -118.82 -36.76
N ALA A 288 128.36 -117.89 -37.49
CA ALA A 288 129.61 -117.26 -37.05
C ALA A 288 129.37 -116.43 -35.77
N VAL A 289 130.29 -116.52 -34.80
CA VAL A 289 130.17 -115.89 -33.48
C VAL A 289 131.36 -114.98 -33.18
N GLY A 290 131.11 -113.94 -32.39
CA GLY A 290 132.17 -113.07 -31.86
C GLY A 290 132.94 -112.31 -32.94
N HIS A 291 134.25 -112.57 -33.06
CA HIS A 291 135.21 -111.78 -33.88
C HIS A 291 134.86 -111.63 -35.38
N ASP A 292 133.97 -112.49 -35.87
CA ASP A 292 133.48 -112.53 -37.26
C ASP A 292 132.28 -111.60 -37.51
N ILE A 293 131.81 -110.89 -36.49
CA ILE A 293 130.71 -109.93 -36.58
C ILE A 293 131.27 -108.53 -36.37
N LYS A 294 131.05 -107.63 -37.33
CA LYS A 294 131.50 -106.23 -37.27
C LYS A 294 130.30 -105.31 -37.12
N VAL A 295 130.31 -104.47 -36.09
CA VAL A 295 129.34 -103.38 -35.96
C VAL A 295 129.75 -102.23 -36.88
N VAL A 296 128.85 -101.79 -37.76
CA VAL A 296 129.04 -100.65 -38.66
C VAL A 296 127.82 -99.74 -38.64
N GLU A 297 128.04 -98.46 -38.85
CA GLU A 297 126.96 -97.47 -38.89
C GLU A 297 126.16 -97.59 -40.19
N ASP A 298 124.85 -97.74 -40.07
CA ASP A 298 123.88 -97.82 -41.15
C ASP A 298 123.50 -96.43 -41.64
N LYS A 299 124.22 -95.97 -42.66
CA LYS A 299 124.04 -94.64 -43.25
C LYS A 299 122.66 -94.41 -43.90
N SER A 300 121.84 -95.45 -44.03
CA SER A 300 120.46 -95.33 -44.51
C SER A 300 119.48 -94.86 -43.43
N LYS A 301 119.87 -94.91 -42.15
CA LYS A 301 118.99 -94.66 -41.01
C LYS A 301 119.61 -93.66 -40.04
N VAL A 302 119.23 -92.39 -40.20
CA VAL A 302 119.64 -91.32 -39.28
C VAL A 302 118.75 -91.37 -38.04
N LEU A 303 119.35 -91.55 -36.87
CA LEU A 303 118.62 -91.53 -35.60
C LEU A 303 118.36 -90.10 -35.13
N SER A 304 119.36 -89.22 -35.29
CA SER A 304 119.25 -87.81 -34.94
C SER A 304 120.36 -87.00 -35.62
N TYR A 305 120.20 -85.68 -35.69
CA TYR A 305 121.24 -84.75 -36.12
C TYR A 305 121.76 -83.98 -34.90
N VAL A 306 123.07 -83.95 -34.70
CA VAL A 306 123.73 -83.09 -33.71
C VAL A 306 124.42 -81.98 -34.49
N GLY A 307 123.72 -80.86 -34.64
CA GLY A 307 124.12 -79.79 -35.57
C GLY A 307 123.88 -80.17 -37.03
N HIS A 308 124.83 -79.89 -37.93
CA HIS A 308 124.74 -80.21 -39.36
C HIS A 308 125.32 -81.59 -39.75
N ILE A 309 125.62 -82.45 -38.77
CA ILE A 309 126.17 -83.80 -39.01
C ILE A 309 125.14 -84.87 -38.58
N PRO A 310 124.74 -85.81 -39.47
CA PRO A 310 123.84 -86.90 -39.13
C PRO A 310 124.53 -87.97 -38.26
N MET A 311 123.82 -88.41 -37.21
CA MET A 311 124.15 -89.59 -36.40
C MET A 311 123.33 -90.80 -36.89
N TYR A 312 124.01 -91.87 -37.28
CA TYR A 312 123.39 -93.05 -37.89
C TYR A 312 123.21 -94.20 -36.88
N ALA A 313 122.20 -95.04 -37.10
CA ALA A 313 122.02 -96.29 -36.33
C ALA A 313 123.18 -97.26 -36.58
N LYS A 314 123.45 -98.18 -35.66
CA LYS A 314 124.48 -99.23 -35.84
C LYS A 314 123.82 -100.56 -36.23
N LYS A 315 124.41 -101.29 -37.17
CA LYS A 315 124.04 -102.64 -37.60
C LYS A 315 125.25 -103.58 -37.54
N ASN A 316 125.00 -104.88 -37.40
CA ASN A 316 125.99 -105.93 -37.38
C ASN A 316 126.13 -106.56 -38.77
N VAL A 317 127.35 -106.64 -39.30
CA VAL A 317 127.64 -107.29 -40.58
C VAL A 317 128.55 -108.47 -40.35
N CYS A 318 128.14 -109.64 -40.84
CA CYS A 318 128.94 -110.85 -40.75
C CYS A 318 130.07 -110.82 -41.80
N LYS A 319 131.33 -110.91 -41.35
CA LYS A 319 132.51 -110.94 -42.23
C LYS A 319 132.59 -112.20 -43.10
N LYS A 320 131.89 -113.28 -42.72
CA LYS A 320 131.91 -114.56 -43.43
C LYS A 320 130.93 -114.64 -44.60
N CYS A 321 129.71 -114.14 -44.42
CA CYS A 321 128.65 -114.28 -45.43
C CYS A 321 128.12 -112.93 -45.96
N GLY A 322 128.57 -111.80 -45.40
CA GLY A 322 128.13 -110.47 -45.80
C GLY A 322 126.73 -110.07 -45.34
N TYR A 323 126.04 -110.93 -44.57
CA TYR A 323 124.69 -110.66 -44.09
C TYR A 323 124.68 -109.57 -43.00
N GLU A 324 123.80 -108.60 -43.15
CA GLU A 324 123.64 -107.44 -42.27
C GLU A 324 122.37 -107.58 -41.41
N PHE A 325 122.45 -107.36 -40.10
CA PHE A 325 121.35 -107.48 -39.14
C PHE A 325 121.52 -106.56 -37.92
#